data_AF-A0A7L4TMX9-F1
#
_entry.id   AF-A0A7L4TMX9-F1
#
_cell.length_a   1.000
_cell.length_b   1.000
_cell.length_c   1.000
_cell.angle_alpha   90.00
_cell.angle_beta   90.00
_cell.angle_gamma   90.00
#
_symmetry.space_group_name_H-M   'P 1'
#
loop_
_entity.id
_entity.type
_entity.pdbx_description
1 polymer ?
#
loop_
_entity_poly.entity_id
_entity_poly.type
_entity_poly.pdbx_seq_one_letter_code
_entity_poly.pdbx_strand_id
1 'polypeptide(L)' 'MNLHELRPAEGSRKVRNRVGRGIGSGSGKASGKGHKGQNASSGGGVRPGLEGGQNPLY' A
#
# COMPACT_ATOMS: atom_id res chain seq x y z
N MET A 1 -29.30 -9.36 -22.33
CA MET A 1 -28.46 -9.34 -21.12
C MET A 1 -29.28 -8.70 -20.02
N ASN A 2 -29.68 -9.50 -19.04
CA ASN A 2 -30.39 -9.01 -17.88
C ASN A 2 -29.42 -8.53 -16.81
N LEU A 3 -29.86 -7.67 -15.89
CA LEU A 3 -29.00 -7.09 -14.85
C LEU A 3 -28.29 -8.15 -13.97
N HIS A 4 -28.91 -9.31 -13.77
CA HIS A 4 -28.37 -10.40 -12.94
C HIS A 4 -27.37 -11.30 -13.67
N GLU A 5 -27.21 -11.15 -14.98
CA GLU A 5 -26.32 -11.96 -15.82
C GLU A 5 -25.02 -11.22 -16.16
N LEU A 6 -24.87 -9.98 -15.70
CA LEU A 6 -23.71 -9.14 -16.00
C LEU A 6 -22.43 -9.76 -15.43
N ARG A 7 -21.54 -10.17 -16.33
CA ARG A 7 -20.20 -10.67 -15.98
C ARG A 7 -19.15 -9.70 -16.52
N PRO A 8 -18.17 -9.30 -15.71
CA PRO A 8 -17.06 -8.50 -16.21
C PRO A 8 -16.22 -9.31 -17.19
N ALA A 9 -15.53 -8.62 -18.11
CA ALA A 9 -14.53 -9.26 -18.96
C ALA A 9 -13.44 -9.91 -18.10
N GLU A 10 -12.92 -11.06 -18.56
CA GLU A 10 -11.88 -11.79 -17.83
C GLU A 10 -10.65 -10.92 -17.59
N GLY A 11 -10.12 -10.93 -16.37
CA GLY A 11 -8.97 -10.11 -15.97
C GLY A 11 -9.23 -8.61 -15.77
N SER A 12 -10.40 -8.09 -16.15
CA SER A 12 -10.72 -6.65 -16.01
C SER A 12 -10.78 -6.15 -14.57
N ARG A 13 -11.01 -7.05 -13.60
CA ARG A 13 -11.08 -6.73 -12.18
C ARG A 13 -10.11 -7.60 -11.38
N LYS A 14 -9.36 -6.95 -10.49
CA LYS A 14 -8.47 -7.61 -9.53
C LYS A 14 -8.91 -7.28 -8.11
N VAL A 15 -8.76 -8.24 -7.21
CA VAL A 15 -9.04 -8.03 -5.78
C VAL A 15 -7.94 -7.15 -5.20
N ARG A 16 -8.30 -6.07 -4.51
CA ARG A 16 -7.32 -5.21 -3.83
C ARG A 16 -6.67 -5.95 -2.65
N ASN A 17 -5.39 -5.70 -2.42
CA ASN A 17 -4.74 -6.18 -1.21
C ASN A 17 -5.30 -5.43 0.02
N ARG A 18 -5.67 -6.15 1.07
CA ARG A 18 -6.16 -5.60 2.35
C ARG A 18 -5.13 -5.88 3.43
N VAL A 19 -4.26 -4.89 3.66
CA VAL A 19 -3.19 -4.99 4.69
C VAL A 19 -3.77 -5.01 6.11
N GLY A 20 -3.02 -5.56 7.06
CA GLY A 20 -3.39 -5.63 8.46
C GLY A 20 -4.54 -6.59 8.77
N ARG A 21 -4.68 -7.69 8.02
CA ARG A 21 -5.78 -8.68 8.16
C ARG A 21 -5.27 -10.09 8.44
N GLY A 22 -4.40 -10.20 9.45
CA GLY A 22 -3.87 -11.49 9.93
C GLY A 22 -2.64 -12.00 9.18
N ILE A 23 -2.00 -13.03 9.73
CA ILE A 23 -0.72 -13.57 9.21
C ILE A 23 -0.92 -14.22 7.83
N GLY A 24 -2.01 -14.95 7.63
CA GLY A 24 -2.31 -15.59 6.35
C GLY A 24 -2.47 -14.63 5.16
N SER A 25 -2.66 -13.33 5.41
CA SER A 25 -2.70 -12.30 4.36
C SER A 25 -1.32 -11.89 3.83
N GLY A 26 -0.23 -12.33 4.46
CA GLY A 26 1.15 -11.91 4.13
C GLY A 26 1.50 -10.47 4.53
N SER A 27 0.50 -9.61 4.76
CA SER A 27 0.65 -8.21 5.18
C SER A 27 0.03 -7.95 6.56
N GLY A 28 0.21 -8.89 7.49
CA GLY A 28 -0.41 -8.84 8.82
C GLY A 28 0.20 -7.79 9.75
N LYS A 29 1.10 -8.23 10.63
CA LYS A 29 1.60 -7.46 11.80
C LYS A 29 2.13 -6.06 11.45
N ALA A 30 2.97 -5.96 10.43
CA ALA A 30 3.61 -4.71 10.05
C ALA A 30 2.90 -3.99 8.90
N SER A 31 1.84 -4.58 8.34
CA SER A 31 1.15 -4.05 7.14
C SER A 31 2.12 -3.68 5.98
N GLY A 32 3.23 -4.42 5.85
CA GLY A 32 4.28 -4.16 4.85
C GLY A 32 5.26 -3.04 5.18
N LYS A 33 5.12 -2.33 6.32
CA LYS A 33 5.98 -1.20 6.69
C LYS A 33 7.26 -1.56 7.46
N GLY A 34 7.47 -2.83 7.79
CA GLY A 34 8.60 -3.27 8.62
C GLY A 34 8.45 -2.91 10.10
N HIS A 35 9.58 -2.85 10.82
CA HIS A 35 9.64 -2.54 12.25
C HIS A 35 10.35 -1.21 12.52
N LYS A 36 9.69 -0.33 13.29
CA LYS A 36 10.21 0.99 13.72
C LYS A 36 10.61 1.89 12.53
N GLY A 37 11.24 3.03 12.82
CA GLY A 37 11.71 4.00 11.82
C GLY A 37 10.66 5.04 11.44
N GLN A 38 11.12 6.15 10.87
CA GLN A 38 10.28 7.29 10.49
C GLN A 38 9.15 6.85 9.54
N ASN A 39 9.43 6.00 8.56
CA ASN A 39 8.47 5.54 7.56
C ASN A 39 7.41 4.54 8.08
N ALA A 40 7.66 3.88 9.20
CA ALA A 40 6.69 2.97 9.80
C ALA A 40 5.62 3.68 10.64
N SER A 41 5.88 4.94 11.02
CA SER A 41 4.98 5.75 11.86
C SER A 41 3.78 6.28 11.06
N SER A 42 2.70 6.63 11.75
CA SER A 42 1.57 7.36 11.13
C SER A 42 2.03 8.74 10.69
N GLY A 43 1.67 9.17 9.47
CA GLY A 43 2.19 10.42 8.89
C GLY A 43 3.70 10.44 8.66
N GLY A 44 4.37 9.29 8.84
CA GLY A 44 5.79 9.11 8.60
C GLY A 44 6.16 9.23 7.13
N GLY A 45 7.45 9.36 6.86
CA GLY A 45 7.95 9.72 5.54
C GLY A 45 8.79 10.97 5.59
N VAL A 46 9.53 11.17 4.51
CA VAL A 46 10.28 12.40 4.24
C VAL A 46 9.63 13.07 3.03
N ARG A 47 9.52 14.41 3.05
CA ARG A 47 8.98 15.17 1.92
C ARG A 47 9.78 14.85 0.64
N PRO A 48 9.13 14.78 -0.55
CA PRO A 48 9.84 14.55 -1.79
C PRO A 48 11.00 15.54 -1.96
N GLY A 49 12.17 14.97 -2.27
CA GLY A 49 13.41 15.70 -2.52
C GLY A 49 14.11 16.33 -1.30
N LEU A 50 13.76 15.94 -0.07
CA LEU A 50 14.66 16.11 1.08
C LEU A 50 15.64 14.93 1.14
N GLU A 51 16.94 15.23 1.14
CA GLU A 51 18.04 14.24 1.12
C GLU A 51 18.63 13.98 2.52
N GLY A 52 17.91 14.32 3.59
CA GLY A 52 18.32 14.03 4.97
C GLY A 52 19.37 14.99 5.55
N GLY A 53 19.67 16.10 4.87
CA GLY A 53 20.58 17.15 5.34
C GLY A 53 21.41 17.81 4.24
N GLN A 54 21.52 17.17 3.07
CA GLN A 54 22.15 17.74 1.89
C GLN A 54 21.28 18.85 1.26
N ASN A 55 21.94 19.85 0.66
CA ASN A 55 21.25 20.88 -0.11
C ASN A 55 20.65 20.22 -1.37
N PRO A 56 19.33 20.28 -1.58
CA PRO A 56 18.69 19.63 -2.71
C PRO A 56 19.20 20.13 -4.06
N LEU A 57 19.17 19.26 -5.06
CA LEU A 57 19.64 19.57 -6.41
C LEU A 57 18.74 20.55 -7.18
N TYR A 58 17.52 20.79 -6.70
CA TYR A 58 16.45 21.56 -7.36
C TYR A 58 15.97 22.72 -6.49
#